data_AF-A0A924B1T4-F1
#
_entry.id   AF-A0A924B1T4-F1
#
_cell.length_a   1.000
_cell.length_b   1.000
_cell.length_c   1.000
_cell.angle_alpha   90.00
_cell.angle_beta   90.00
_cell.angle_gamma   90.00
#
_symmetry.space_group_name_H-M   'P 1'
#
loop_
_entity.id
_entity.type
_entity.pdbx_description
1 polymer ?
#
loop_
_entity_poly.entity_id
_entity_poly.type
_entity_poly.pdbx_seq_one_letter_code
_entity_poly.pdbx_strand_id
1 'polypeptide(L)'
;MLNWNQIEQSVKDKNQNSGYMNHILSSVKVKSYEIKDTDVFLKLAVPSMIVKEICEREIHSEIESYVTATQSKSLIVEYIIESTQQSFAIEAEEYSETTISEKPKTQFEFKQKYALNKRMTFDDLVVTSENDFSQKALKILAEDADSNIGCAAIFGSSGAGKTHLLHALGWHFLSTKSNIKIKVVSGDEFINDFQT
;
A
#
# COMPACT_ATOMS: atom_id res chain seq x y z
N MET A 1 22.99 12.45 26.63
CA MET A 1 23.18 11.63 25.42
C MET A 1 21.89 11.69 24.63
N LEU A 2 21.96 11.95 23.33
CA LEU A 2 20.77 11.98 22.45
C LEU A 2 20.21 10.56 22.38
N ASN A 3 18.96 10.38 22.79
CA ASN A 3 18.30 9.07 22.74
C ASN A 3 17.37 9.05 21.53
N TRP A 4 17.46 8.01 20.69
CA TRP A 4 16.53 7.81 19.57
C TRP A 4 15.07 7.89 20.03
N ASN A 5 14.76 7.35 21.22
CA ASN A 5 13.41 7.40 21.77
C ASN A 5 12.90 8.84 21.95
N GLN A 6 13.78 9.82 22.18
CA GLN A 6 13.41 11.23 22.28
C GLN A 6 13.16 11.87 20.91
N ILE A 7 13.91 11.45 19.89
CA ILE A 7 13.69 11.86 18.48
C ILE A 7 12.37 11.28 17.99
N GLU A 8 12.17 9.97 18.18
CA GLU A 8 10.95 9.27 17.82
C GLU A 8 9.74 9.87 18.52
N GLN A 9 9.85 10.18 19.81
CA GLN A 9 8.78 10.84 20.55
C GLN A 9 8.53 12.26 20.03
N SER A 10 9.58 13.05 19.74
CA SER A 10 9.41 14.41 19.20
C SER A 10 8.74 14.42 17.81
N VAL A 11 9.06 13.45 16.96
CA VAL A 11 8.45 13.30 15.62
C VAL A 11 7.01 12.80 15.75
N LYS A 12 6.76 11.85 16.64
CA LYS A 12 5.40 11.40 17.00
C LYS A 12 4.55 12.54 17.54
N ASP A 13 5.10 13.36 18.44
CA ASP A 13 4.39 14.47 19.08
C ASP A 13 3.97 15.56 18.08
N LYS A 14 4.81 15.82 17.06
CA LYS A 14 4.46 16.73 15.95
C LYS A 14 3.42 16.14 14.99
N ASN A 15 3.36 14.81 14.88
CA ASN A 15 2.49 14.08 13.95
C ASN A 15 1.31 13.36 14.61
N GLN A 16 0.96 13.70 15.86
CA GLN A 16 -0.07 13.00 16.66
C GLN A 16 -1.44 12.89 15.97
N ASN A 17 -1.76 13.81 15.06
CA ASN A 17 -3.04 13.85 14.35
C ASN A 17 -3.09 12.98 13.08
N SER A 18 -2.01 12.26 12.74
CA SER A 18 -1.95 11.42 11.55
C SER A 18 -1.81 9.93 11.89
N GLY A 19 -2.91 9.19 11.78
CA GLY A 19 -2.93 7.74 12.03
C GLY A 19 -1.99 6.96 11.10
N TYR A 20 -1.81 7.39 9.85
CA TYR A 20 -0.90 6.74 8.91
C TYR A 20 0.57 7.03 9.26
N MET A 21 0.91 8.25 9.69
CA MET A 21 2.28 8.58 10.08
C MET A 21 2.72 7.80 11.31
N ASN A 22 1.83 7.60 12.27
CA ASN A 22 2.11 6.75 13.43
C ASN A 22 2.43 5.30 13.02
N HIS A 23 1.71 4.77 12.02
CA HIS A 23 1.99 3.45 11.47
C HIS A 23 3.35 3.41 10.78
N ILE A 24 3.66 4.41 9.95
CA ILE A 24 4.96 4.53 9.27
C ILE A 24 6.10 4.60 10.28
N LEU A 25 6.03 5.49 11.27
CA LEU A 25 7.06 5.66 12.30
C LEU A 25 7.29 4.38 13.12
N SER A 26 6.22 3.63 13.41
CA SER A 26 6.35 2.34 14.12
C SER A 26 7.06 1.26 13.30
N SER A 27 7.10 1.42 11.96
CA SER A 27 7.75 0.48 11.06
C SER A 27 9.24 0.79 10.82
N VAL A 28 9.71 1.99 11.18
CA VAL A 28 11.10 2.41 11.03
C VAL A 28 11.93 1.90 12.22
N LYS A 29 13.07 1.27 11.94
CA LYS A 29 13.99 0.75 12.97
C LYS A 29 15.36 1.40 12.86
N VAL A 30 15.96 1.82 13.96
CA VAL A 30 17.35 2.29 13.94
C VAL A 30 18.30 1.11 13.91
N LYS A 31 19.20 1.10 12.92
CA LYS A 31 20.26 0.10 12.81
C LYS A 31 21.53 0.52 13.51
N SER A 32 21.95 1.76 13.27
CA SER A 32 23.14 2.32 13.90
C SER A 32 23.03 3.82 14.03
N TYR A 33 23.69 4.33 15.06
CA TYR A 33 23.81 5.75 15.34
C TYR A 33 25.26 6.03 15.70
N GLU A 34 25.92 6.88 14.91
CA GLU A 34 27.30 7.28 15.13
C GLU A 34 27.41 8.80 15.10
N ILE A 35 28.10 9.37 16.09
CA ILE A 35 28.48 10.78 16.07
C ILE A 35 29.96 10.82 15.70
N LYS A 36 30.30 11.44 14.56
CA LYS A 36 31.70 11.67 14.16
C LYS A 36 31.91 13.16 14.02
N ASP A 37 32.83 13.70 14.81
CA ASP A 37 33.20 15.11 14.83
C ASP A 37 31.98 16.06 14.94
N THR A 38 31.59 16.69 13.83
CA THR A 38 30.48 17.64 13.68
C THR A 38 29.20 17.04 13.10
N ASP A 39 29.22 15.76 12.70
CA ASP A 39 28.14 15.14 11.96
C ASP A 39 27.53 13.96 12.73
N VAL A 40 26.22 13.82 12.58
CA VAL A 40 25.43 12.74 13.13
C VAL A 40 25.06 11.81 11.98
N PHE A 41 25.56 10.57 12.02
CA PHE A 41 25.23 9.52 11.08
C PHE A 41 24.14 8.62 11.66
N LEU A 42 23.00 8.57 10.98
CA LEU A 42 21.84 7.78 11.39
C LEU A 42 21.48 6.79 10.29
N LYS A 43 21.50 5.49 10.60
CA LYS A 43 21.04 4.45 9.69
C LYS A 43 19.67 3.93 10.11
N LEU A 44 18.69 4.06 9.22
CA LEU A 44 17.31 3.66 9.44
C LEU A 44 16.93 2.51 8.52
N ALA A 45 16.44 1.42 9.09
CA ALA A 45 15.80 0.33 8.37
C ALA A 45 14.32 0.65 8.14
N VAL A 46 13.89 0.56 6.89
CA VAL A 46 12.52 0.81 6.43
C VAL A 46 11.96 -0.40 5.67
N PRO A 47 10.67 -0.70 5.79
CA PRO A 47 10.09 -1.93 5.24
C PRO A 47 9.91 -1.90 3.72
N SER A 48 9.83 -0.72 3.10
CA SER A 48 9.58 -0.57 1.66
C SER A 48 10.11 0.75 1.11
N MET A 49 10.22 0.83 -0.21
CA MET A 49 10.61 2.05 -0.92
C MET A 49 9.61 3.19 -0.72
N ILE A 50 8.31 2.88 -0.63
CA ILE A 50 7.27 3.88 -0.33
C ILE A 50 7.50 4.51 1.04
N VAL A 51 7.81 3.69 2.06
CA VAL A 51 8.13 4.21 3.40
C VAL A 51 9.41 5.03 3.37
N LYS A 52 10.44 4.60 2.61
CA LYS A 52 11.65 5.40 2.39
C LYS A 52 11.33 6.79 1.85
N GLU A 53 10.55 6.87 0.77
CA GLU A 53 10.20 8.16 0.13
C GLU A 53 9.43 9.08 1.08
N ILE A 54 8.49 8.53 1.85
CA ILE A 54 7.75 9.30 2.85
C ILE A 54 8.69 9.77 3.96
N CYS A 55 9.60 8.91 4.43
CA CYS A 55 10.60 9.30 5.42
C CYS A 55 11.54 10.38 4.91
N GLU A 56 11.99 10.31 3.66
CA GLU A 56 12.85 11.31 3.03
C GLU A 56 12.13 12.65 2.84
N ARG A 57 10.85 12.63 2.45
CA ARG A 57 10.09 13.86 2.17
C ARG A 57 9.59 14.55 3.43
N GLU A 58 9.06 13.79 4.38
CA GLU A 58 8.28 14.33 5.49
C GLU A 58 9.02 14.23 6.82
N ILE A 59 9.66 13.09 7.10
CA ILE A 59 10.31 12.84 8.40
C ILE A 59 11.73 13.42 8.45
N HIS A 60 12.46 13.44 7.33
CA HIS A 60 13.87 13.86 7.29
C HIS A 60 14.07 15.28 7.83
N SER A 61 13.24 16.22 7.38
CA SER A 61 13.28 17.62 7.81
C SER A 61 13.05 17.78 9.32
N GLU A 62 12.23 16.92 9.92
CA GLU A 62 11.93 16.95 11.34
C GLU A 62 13.10 16.43 12.18
N ILE A 63 13.74 15.34 11.74
CA ILE A 63 14.92 14.79 12.41
C ILE A 63 16.07 15.80 12.31
N GLU A 64 16.27 16.40 11.14
CA GLU A 64 17.30 17.43 10.93
C GLU A 64 17.08 18.65 11.84
N SER A 65 15.84 19.12 11.93
CA SER A 65 15.45 20.22 12.83
C SER A 65 15.77 19.90 14.30
N TYR A 66 15.43 18.69 14.75
CA TYR A 66 15.70 18.26 16.13
C TYR A 66 17.19 18.14 16.44
N VAL A 67 17.97 17.56 15.53
CA VAL A 67 19.42 17.37 15.69
C VAL A 67 20.15 18.72 15.67
N THR A 68 19.75 19.62 14.77
CA THR A 68 20.30 20.98 14.72
C THR A 68 19.98 21.76 16.00
N ALA A 69 18.74 21.67 16.50
CA ALA A 69 18.33 22.35 17.73
C ALA A 69 19.04 21.83 18.99
N THR A 70 19.33 20.52 19.05
CA THR A 70 19.86 19.89 20.26
C THR A 70 21.39 19.81 20.27
N GLN A 71 22.02 19.65 19.10
CA GLN A 71 23.46 19.41 19.00
C GLN A 71 24.20 20.46 18.15
N SER A 72 23.49 21.30 17.39
CA SER A 72 24.10 22.23 16.41
C SER A 72 25.06 21.50 15.44
N LYS A 73 24.67 20.29 15.03
CA LYS A 73 25.43 19.37 14.17
C LYS A 73 24.64 19.05 12.89
N SER A 74 25.35 18.72 11.82
CA SER A 74 24.72 18.29 10.57
C SER A 74 24.25 16.83 10.67
N LEU A 75 23.15 16.50 10.01
CA LEU A 75 22.56 15.17 10.02
C LEU A 75 22.73 14.49 8.66
N ILE A 76 23.27 13.28 8.68
CA ILE A 76 23.36 12.40 7.51
C ILE A 76 22.51 11.16 7.82
N VAL A 77 21.41 11.00 7.08
CA VAL A 77 20.51 9.85 7.22
C VAL A 77 20.69 8.89 6.04
N GLU A 78 20.93 7.62 6.34
CA GLU A 78 20.99 6.54 5.36
C GLU A 78 19.81 5.58 5.58
N TYR A 79 18.97 5.43 4.57
CA TYR A 79 17.82 4.51 4.61
C TYR A 79 18.17 3.18 3.96
N ILE A 80 18.04 2.10 4.73
CA ILE A 80 18.24 0.71 4.30
C ILE A 80 16.88 0.05 4.17
N ILE A 81 16.58 -0.51 2.99
CA ILE A 81 15.33 -1.26 2.81
C ILE A 81 15.54 -2.66 3.38
N GLU A 82 14.84 -2.96 4.47
CA GLU A 82 14.74 -4.30 5.02
C GLU A 82 13.28 -4.73 4.96
N SER A 83 12.93 -5.48 3.93
CA SER A 83 11.60 -6.08 3.86
C SER A 83 11.44 -7.07 5.01
N THR A 84 10.67 -6.69 6.03
CA THR A 84 9.96 -7.69 6.83
C THR A 84 9.19 -8.53 5.82
N GLN A 85 9.42 -9.84 5.78
CA GLN A 85 8.86 -10.75 4.78
C GLN A 85 7.33 -10.68 4.72
N GLN A 86 6.84 -9.71 3.95
CA GLN A 86 5.50 -9.63 3.40
C GLN A 86 5.57 -8.78 2.13
N SER A 87 6.51 -9.15 1.26
CA SER A 87 6.59 -8.67 -0.11
C SER A 87 5.93 -9.72 -1.01
N PHE A 88 4.70 -9.47 -1.46
CA PHE A 88 4.37 -9.86 -2.83
C PHE A 88 5.10 -8.85 -3.71
N ALA A 89 6.24 -9.28 -4.25
CA ALA A 89 7.00 -8.47 -5.19
C ALA A 89 6.16 -8.21 -6.44
N ILE A 90 5.97 -6.94 -6.78
CA ILE A 90 5.59 -6.53 -8.12
C ILE A 90 6.87 -5.99 -8.75
N GLU A 91 7.48 -6.77 -9.64
CA GLU A 91 8.34 -6.23 -10.68
C GLU A 91 7.42 -5.45 -11.63
N ALA A 92 7.35 -4.15 -11.44
CA ALA A 92 6.68 -3.25 -12.38
C ALA A 92 7.67 -2.98 -13.51
N GLU A 93 7.46 -3.60 -14.68
CA GLU A 93 8.03 -3.10 -15.92
C GLU A 93 7.44 -1.70 -16.18
N GLU A 94 8.30 -0.74 -16.52
CA GLU A 94 7.94 0.65 -16.83
C GLU A 94 6.87 0.70 -17.92
N TYR A 95 5.65 1.11 -17.56
CA TYR A 95 4.60 1.42 -18.53
C TYR A 95 4.45 2.93 -18.66
N SER A 96 4.76 3.43 -19.85
CA SER A 96 4.59 4.83 -20.25
C SER A 96 3.12 5.26 -20.14
N GLU A 97 2.86 6.37 -19.47
CA GLU A 97 1.55 7.02 -19.44
C GLU A 97 1.13 7.44 -20.85
N THR A 98 0.12 6.78 -21.40
CA THR A 98 -0.72 7.37 -22.44
C THR A 98 -2.10 7.63 -21.88
N THR A 99 -2.48 8.90 -21.99
CA THR A 99 -3.74 9.53 -21.60
C THR A 99 -4.97 8.68 -21.92
N ILE A 100 -5.71 8.30 -20.89
CA ILE A 100 -7.01 7.62 -21.03
C ILE A 100 -8.09 8.71 -21.13
N SER A 101 -8.65 8.88 -22.33
CA SER A 101 -10.00 9.42 -22.50
C SER A 101 -10.93 8.23 -22.75
N GLU A 102 -11.67 7.81 -21.72
CA GLU A 102 -12.75 6.83 -21.86
C GLU A 102 -14.06 7.45 -21.38
N LYS A 103 -15.01 7.59 -22.31
CA LYS A 103 -16.43 7.81 -21.99
C LYS A 103 -17.00 6.53 -21.37
N PRO A 104 -17.86 6.61 -20.35
CA PRO A 104 -18.42 5.41 -19.75
C PRO A 104 -19.52 4.82 -20.64
N LYS A 105 -19.32 3.59 -21.09
CA LYS A 105 -20.39 2.60 -21.29
C LYS A 105 -20.17 1.60 -20.16
N THR A 106 -21.05 1.41 -19.19
CA THR A 106 -22.44 0.96 -19.34
C THR A 106 -23.08 1.04 -17.94
N GLN A 107 -24.34 1.47 -17.85
CA GLN A 107 -25.15 1.32 -16.62
C GLN A 107 -25.27 -0.17 -16.26
N PHE A 108 -24.88 -0.55 -15.05
CA PHE A 108 -25.18 -1.86 -14.49
C PHE A 108 -25.98 -1.69 -13.19
N GLU A 109 -27.27 -1.41 -13.32
CA GLU A 109 -28.22 -1.61 -12.23
C GLU A 109 -28.52 -3.10 -12.10
N PHE A 110 -28.14 -3.73 -10.97
CA PHE A 110 -28.80 -4.96 -10.54
C PHE A 110 -28.97 -5.00 -9.03
N LYS A 111 -30.24 -5.07 -8.59
CA LYS A 111 -30.66 -5.46 -7.24
C LYS A 111 -30.27 -6.93 -7.00
N GLN A 112 -29.15 -7.15 -6.33
CA GLN A 112 -28.81 -8.44 -5.71
C GLN A 112 -28.31 -8.22 -4.28
N LYS A 113 -28.36 -9.29 -3.46
CA LYS A 113 -27.83 -9.30 -2.08
C LYS A 113 -26.37 -8.86 -1.98
N TYR A 114 -25.62 -8.98 -3.09
CA TYR A 114 -24.23 -8.57 -3.25
C TYR A 114 -24.08 -7.81 -4.57
N ALA A 115 -23.32 -6.70 -4.58
CA ALA A 115 -23.02 -5.92 -5.79
C ALA A 115 -21.96 -6.63 -6.68
N LEU A 116 -22.16 -7.92 -6.96
CA LEU A 116 -21.25 -8.76 -7.72
C LEU A 116 -21.91 -9.30 -9.00
N ASN A 117 -21.17 -9.28 -10.11
CA ASN A 117 -21.63 -9.84 -11.37
C ASN A 117 -21.46 -11.37 -11.38
N LYS A 118 -22.56 -12.13 -11.47
CA LYS A 118 -22.58 -13.60 -11.45
C LYS A 118 -21.79 -14.28 -12.57
N ARG A 119 -21.55 -13.60 -13.70
CA ARG A 119 -20.82 -14.13 -14.85
C ARG A 119 -19.31 -13.95 -14.74
N MET A 120 -18.85 -13.19 -13.76
CA MET A 120 -17.44 -12.88 -13.56
C MET A 120 -16.89 -13.74 -12.43
N THR A 121 -16.75 -15.03 -12.70
CA THR A 121 -16.15 -16.02 -11.78
C THR A 121 -14.73 -16.38 -12.24
N PHE A 122 -13.91 -17.01 -11.39
CA PHE A 122 -12.59 -17.46 -11.82
C PHE A 122 -12.65 -18.50 -12.94
N ASP A 123 -13.72 -19.31 -12.97
CA ASP A 123 -13.92 -20.37 -13.95
C ASP A 123 -14.32 -19.81 -15.32
N ASP A 124 -15.03 -18.68 -15.35
CA ASP A 124 -15.44 -17.98 -16.58
C ASP A 124 -14.35 -17.04 -17.14
N LEU A 125 -13.22 -16.87 -16.43
CA LEU A 125 -12.13 -16.01 -16.88
C LEU A 125 -11.29 -16.71 -17.96
N VAL A 126 -11.17 -16.10 -19.14
CA VAL A 126 -10.20 -16.54 -20.15
C VAL A 126 -8.78 -16.18 -19.69
N VAL A 127 -7.97 -17.21 -19.46
CA VAL A 127 -6.57 -17.05 -19.02
C VAL A 127 -5.68 -16.69 -20.22
N THR A 128 -4.91 -15.62 -20.07
CA THR A 128 -3.91 -15.13 -21.02
C THR A 128 -2.57 -14.93 -20.31
N SER A 129 -1.50 -14.67 -21.06
CA SER A 129 -0.20 -14.34 -20.48
C SER A 129 -0.23 -13.09 -19.59
N GLU A 130 -1.13 -12.14 -19.86
CA GLU A 130 -1.26 -10.89 -19.09
C GLU A 130 -1.97 -11.08 -17.75
N ASN A 131 -2.87 -12.07 -17.63
CA ASN A 131 -3.73 -12.22 -16.44
C ASN A 131 -3.51 -13.53 -15.66
N ASP A 132 -2.71 -14.47 -16.17
CA ASP A 132 -2.40 -15.74 -15.52
C ASP A 132 -1.77 -15.53 -14.12
N PHE A 133 -0.78 -14.64 -14.03
CA PHE A 133 -0.14 -14.31 -12.76
C PHE A 133 -1.14 -13.72 -11.76
N SER A 134 -1.92 -12.71 -12.18
CA SER A 134 -2.93 -12.07 -11.34
C SER A 134 -4.00 -13.05 -10.86
N GLN A 135 -4.47 -13.95 -11.73
CA GLN A 135 -5.45 -14.97 -11.35
C GLN A 135 -4.89 -15.91 -10.28
N LYS A 136 -3.66 -16.41 -10.45
CA LYS A 136 -3.00 -17.30 -9.49
C LYS A 136 -2.74 -16.61 -8.16
N ALA A 137 -2.21 -15.39 -8.20
CA ALA A 137 -1.93 -14.59 -7.00
C ALA A 137 -3.21 -14.36 -6.18
N LEU A 138 -4.32 -14.00 -6.83
CA LEU A 138 -5.59 -13.78 -6.15
C LEU A 138 -6.21 -15.06 -5.57
N LYS A 139 -6.01 -16.23 -6.20
CA LYS A 139 -6.46 -17.51 -5.64
C LYS A 139 -5.69 -17.85 -4.37
N ILE A 140 -4.36 -17.74 -4.41
CA ILE A 140 -3.49 -17.96 -3.24
C ILE A 140 -3.89 -17.00 -2.11
N LEU A 141 -4.10 -15.73 -2.47
CA LEU A 141 -4.56 -14.71 -1.54
C LEU A 141 -5.89 -15.10 -0.88
N ALA A 142 -6.86 -15.58 -1.66
CA ALA A 142 -8.17 -15.92 -1.14
C ALA A 142 -8.18 -17.20 -0.29
N GLU A 143 -7.24 -18.12 -0.54
CA GLU A 143 -7.06 -19.38 0.21
C GLU A 143 -6.37 -19.20 1.56
N ASP A 144 -5.61 -18.12 1.75
CA ASP A 144 -4.94 -17.84 3.01
C ASP A 144 -5.96 -17.40 4.09
N ALA A 145 -6.20 -18.32 5.04
CA ALA A 145 -7.18 -18.19 6.10
C ALA A 145 -6.77 -17.18 7.20
N ASP A 146 -5.46 -16.97 7.39
CA ASP A 146 -4.87 -16.17 8.48
C ASP A 146 -4.31 -14.82 8.01
N SER A 147 -4.25 -14.61 6.69
CA SER A 147 -3.77 -13.34 6.15
C SER A 147 -4.73 -12.19 6.46
N ASN A 148 -4.25 -11.27 7.30
CA ASN A 148 -4.69 -9.87 7.30
C ASN A 148 -4.26 -9.24 5.96
N ILE A 149 -4.95 -9.61 4.89
CA ILE A 149 -4.65 -9.12 3.55
C ILE A 149 -4.86 -7.61 3.58
N GLY A 150 -3.77 -6.89 3.38
CA GLY A 150 -3.80 -5.45 3.13
C GLY A 150 -4.47 -5.14 1.79
N CYS A 151 -4.16 -3.98 1.22
CA CYS A 151 -4.67 -3.62 -0.09
C CYS A 151 -4.00 -4.48 -1.19
N ALA A 152 -4.80 -4.98 -2.15
CA ALA A 152 -4.31 -5.60 -3.37
C ALA A 152 -4.74 -4.75 -4.58
N ALA A 153 -3.84 -4.56 -5.54
CA ALA A 153 -4.09 -3.77 -6.74
C ALA A 153 -3.81 -4.61 -8.00
N ILE A 154 -4.67 -4.46 -9.01
CA ILE A 154 -4.55 -5.16 -10.30
C ILE A 154 -4.44 -4.10 -11.39
N PHE A 155 -3.29 -4.08 -12.08
CA PHE A 155 -3.02 -3.20 -13.21
C PHE A 155 -2.96 -4.01 -14.51
N GLY A 156 -3.15 -3.34 -15.64
CA GLY A 156 -3.11 -4.00 -16.95
C GLY A 156 -3.85 -3.23 -18.04
N SER A 157 -3.67 -3.69 -19.27
CA SER A 157 -4.28 -3.13 -20.48
C SER A 157 -5.82 -3.18 -20.45
N SER A 158 -6.48 -2.42 -21.35
CA SER A 158 -7.92 -2.54 -21.53
C SER A 158 -8.26 -3.94 -22.04
N GLY A 159 -9.24 -4.61 -21.42
CA GLY A 159 -9.58 -6.00 -21.74
C GLY A 159 -8.75 -7.08 -21.02
N ALA A 160 -7.72 -6.74 -20.24
CA ALA A 160 -6.92 -7.70 -19.47
C ALA A 160 -7.69 -8.48 -18.37
N GLY A 161 -8.98 -8.15 -18.14
CA GLY A 161 -9.83 -8.85 -17.18
C GLY A 161 -9.77 -8.30 -15.75
N LYS A 162 -9.23 -7.08 -15.53
CA LYS A 162 -9.14 -6.44 -14.20
C LYS A 162 -10.46 -6.45 -13.42
N THR A 163 -11.54 -5.97 -14.03
CA THR A 163 -12.88 -5.95 -13.42
C THR A 163 -13.42 -7.37 -13.20
N HIS A 164 -13.12 -8.30 -14.11
CA HIS A 164 -13.51 -9.70 -13.98
C HIS A 164 -12.83 -10.35 -12.77
N LEU A 165 -11.52 -10.16 -12.63
CA LEU A 165 -10.71 -10.67 -11.51
C LEU A 165 -11.22 -10.13 -10.17
N LEU A 166 -11.58 -8.84 -10.10
CA LEU A 166 -12.16 -8.24 -8.90
C LEU A 166 -13.47 -8.92 -8.47
N HIS A 167 -14.39 -9.13 -9.42
CA HIS A 167 -15.65 -9.82 -9.14
C HIS A 167 -15.45 -11.30 -8.81
N ALA A 168 -14.53 -11.97 -9.50
CA ALA A 168 -14.20 -13.38 -9.28
C ALA A 168 -13.65 -13.63 -7.88
N LEU A 169 -12.77 -12.74 -7.41
CA LEU A 169 -12.26 -12.74 -6.04
C LEU A 169 -13.40 -12.59 -5.02
N GLY A 170 -14.33 -11.67 -5.27
CA GLY A 170 -15.50 -11.47 -4.41
C GLY A 170 -16.37 -12.74 -4.30
N TRP A 171 -16.65 -13.41 -5.42
CA TRP A 171 -17.38 -14.67 -5.41
C TRP A 171 -16.63 -15.77 -4.67
N HIS A 172 -15.31 -15.86 -4.87
CA HIS A 172 -14.48 -16.84 -4.18
C HIS A 172 -14.50 -16.63 -2.66
N PHE A 173 -14.40 -15.39 -2.19
CA PHE A 173 -14.51 -15.11 -0.76
C PHE A 173 -15.89 -15.49 -0.21
N LEU A 174 -16.98 -15.26 -0.95
CA LEU A 174 -18.33 -15.65 -0.52
C LEU A 174 -18.52 -17.17 -0.48
N SER A 175 -17.79 -17.92 -1.29
CA SER A 175 -17.87 -19.39 -1.29
C SER A 175 -17.02 -20.03 -0.20
N THR A 176 -15.91 -19.41 0.20
CA THR A 176 -14.97 -19.98 1.18
C THR A 176 -15.17 -19.47 2.61
N LYS A 177 -15.56 -18.21 2.81
CA LYS A 177 -15.69 -17.60 4.14
C LYS A 177 -17.17 -17.38 4.50
N SER A 178 -17.64 -18.04 5.56
CA SER A 178 -18.98 -17.80 6.09
C SER A 178 -19.08 -16.42 6.74
N ASN A 179 -20.15 -15.68 6.46
CA ASN A 179 -20.50 -14.41 7.13
C ASN A 179 -19.60 -13.20 6.83
N ILE A 180 -19.09 -13.08 5.60
CA ILE A 180 -18.42 -11.87 5.12
C ILE A 180 -19.40 -10.90 4.42
N LYS A 181 -19.07 -9.61 4.43
CA LYS A 181 -19.77 -8.57 3.67
C LYS A 181 -18.84 -8.07 2.58
N ILE A 182 -19.33 -8.03 1.34
CA ILE A 182 -18.57 -7.56 0.18
C ILE A 182 -19.34 -6.41 -0.46
N LYS A 183 -18.63 -5.32 -0.74
CA LYS A 183 -19.08 -4.20 -1.57
C LYS A 183 -18.07 -4.03 -2.70
N VAL A 184 -18.55 -4.07 -3.94
CA VAL A 184 -17.78 -3.65 -5.12
C VAL A 184 -18.42 -2.37 -5.60
N VAL A 185 -17.60 -1.35 -5.81
CA VAL A 185 -18.00 -0.03 -6.30
C VAL A 185 -17.02 0.42 -7.36
N SER A 186 -17.52 1.17 -8.32
CA SER A 186 -16.66 1.95 -9.20
C SER A 186 -16.04 3.13 -8.43
N GLY A 187 -14.96 3.70 -9.00
CA GLY A 187 -14.35 4.91 -8.45
C GLY A 187 -15.33 6.07 -8.39
N ASP A 188 -16.16 6.26 -9.43
CA ASP A 188 -17.16 7.31 -9.49
C ASP A 188 -18.24 7.13 -8.41
N GLU A 189 -18.76 5.90 -8.24
CA GLU A 189 -19.70 5.59 -7.16
C GLU A 189 -19.08 5.82 -5.78
N PHE A 190 -17.82 5.44 -5.58
CA PHE A 190 -17.12 5.70 -4.33
C PHE A 190 -17.01 7.20 -4.04
N ILE A 191 -16.66 8.02 -5.04
CA ILE A 191 -16.58 9.48 -4.89
C ILE A 191 -17.95 10.08 -4.61
N ASN A 192 -18.99 9.64 -5.30
CA ASN A 192 -20.36 10.12 -5.10
C ASN A 192 -20.90 9.74 -3.71
N ASP A 193 -20.66 8.50 -3.27
CA ASP A 193 -20.99 8.02 -1.92
C ASP A 193 -20.20 8.81 -0.84
N PHE A 194 -18.99 9.28 -1.13
CA PHE A 194 -18.19 10.05 -0.18
C PHE A 194 -18.69 11.49 -0.01
N GLN A 195 -19.33 12.06 -1.03
CA GLN A 195 -19.83 13.44 -1.01
C GLN A 195 -21.22 13.59 -0.38
N THR A 196 -21.92 12.48 -0.11
CA THR A 196 -23.32 12.46 0.37
C THR A 196 -23.39 11.99 1.82
#